data_AF-A0A968WJ41-F1
#
_entry.id   AF-A0A968WJ41-F1
#
_cell.length_a   1.000
_cell.length_b   1.000
_cell.length_c   1.000
_cell.angle_alpha   90.00
_cell.angle_beta   90.00
_cell.angle_gamma   90.00
#
_symmetry.space_group_name_H-M   'P 1'
#
loop_
_entity.id
_entity.type
_entity.pdbx_description
1 polymer ?
#
loop_
_entity_poly.entity_id
_entity_poly.type
_entity_poly.pdbx_seq_one_letter_code
_entity_poly.pdbx_strand_id
1 'polypeptide(L)'
;NRASLYLLIFTHLQLVVGFIVYFVSPWVRFDNTTMKDAATRYWTVEHVFAMLIVVALITIGRVSSKRLASDEAKHRRLFILNTVALLLIIATLSMSGRGLFGVTPQ
;
A
#
# COMPACT_ATOMS: atom_id res chain seq x y z
N ASN A 1 -9.80 -20.59 5.25
CA ASN A 1 -8.91 -19.69 6.02
C ASN A 1 -9.58 -18.32 6.21
N ARG A 2 -10.08 -18.01 7.42
CA ARG A 2 -10.80 -16.74 7.72
C ARG A 2 -9.87 -15.52 7.74
N ALA A 3 -8.61 -15.70 8.14
CA ALA A 3 -7.61 -14.63 8.19
C ALA A 3 -7.34 -13.99 6.81
N SER A 4 -7.28 -14.80 5.75
CA SER A 4 -7.15 -14.33 4.36
C SER A 4 -8.31 -13.44 3.91
N LEU A 5 -9.52 -13.72 4.41
CA LEU A 5 -10.71 -12.91 4.13
C LEU A 5 -10.60 -11.55 4.82
N TYR A 6 -10.25 -11.53 6.10
CA TYR A 6 -10.08 -10.29 6.86
C TYR A 6 -8.97 -9.41 6.28
N LEU A 7 -7.82 -9.98 5.91
CA LEU A 7 -6.76 -9.23 5.24
C LEU A 7 -7.21 -8.59 3.94
N LEU A 8 -8.01 -9.30 3.13
CA LEU A 8 -8.52 -8.73 1.88
C LEU A 8 -9.50 -7.58 2.16
N ILE A 9 -10.44 -7.76 3.09
CA ILE A 9 -11.39 -6.69 3.49
C ILE A 9 -10.62 -5.48 4.02
N PHE A 10 -9.65 -5.69 4.91
CA PHE A 10 -8.82 -4.63 5.46
C PHE A 10 -8.05 -3.89 4.37
N THR A 11 -7.47 -4.60 3.40
CA THR A 11 -6.72 -3.98 2.29
C THR A 11 -7.62 -3.14 1.39
N HIS A 12 -8.85 -3.59 1.12
CA HIS A 12 -9.81 -2.83 0.31
C HIS A 12 -10.32 -1.62 1.09
N LEU A 13 -10.59 -1.77 2.39
CA LEU A 13 -10.95 -0.65 3.25
C LEU A 13 -9.80 0.38 3.34
N GLN A 14 -8.56 -0.08 3.46
CA GLN A 14 -7.38 0.78 3.46
C GLN A 14 -7.23 1.55 2.14
N LEU A 15 -7.53 0.93 0.98
CA LEU A 15 -7.55 1.62 -0.30
C LEU A 15 -8.63 2.71 -0.33
N VAL A 16 -9.84 2.39 0.14
CA VAL A 16 -10.95 3.36 0.18
C VAL A 16 -10.63 4.54 1.09
N VAL A 17 -10.15 4.25 2.31
CA VAL A 17 -9.71 5.28 3.27
C VAL A 17 -8.55 6.10 2.68
N GLY A 18 -7.58 5.45 2.05
CA GLY A 18 -6.46 6.09 1.38
C GLY A 18 -6.92 7.05 0.28
N PHE A 19 -7.92 6.69 -0.51
CA PHE A 19 -8.52 7.58 -1.50
C PHE A 19 -9.27 8.76 -0.88
N ILE A 20 -10.03 8.53 0.20
CA ILE A 20 -10.68 9.64 0.92
C ILE A 20 -9.61 10.65 1.39
N VAL A 21 -8.53 10.17 2.02
CA VAL A 21 -7.42 11.02 2.45
C VAL A 21 -6.75 11.69 1.26
N TYR A 22 -6.53 10.99 0.15
CA TYR A 22 -5.91 11.54 -1.05
C TYR A 22 -6.67 12.74 -1.61
N PHE A 23 -8.01 12.70 -1.64
CA PHE A 23 -8.82 13.82 -2.15
C PHE A 23 -8.98 14.98 -1.15
N VAL A 24 -8.90 14.72 0.16
CA VAL A 24 -9.07 15.75 1.21
C VAL A 24 -7.74 16.37 1.64
N SER A 25 -6.62 15.67 1.41
CA SER A 25 -5.31 16.06 1.92
C SER A 25 -4.77 17.32 1.23
N PRO A 26 -4.32 18.34 2.00
CA PRO A 26 -3.69 19.54 1.44
C PRO A 26 -2.32 19.27 0.81
N TRP A 27 -1.77 18.07 1.02
CA TRP A 27 -0.49 17.61 0.47
C TRP A 27 -0.61 17.11 -0.97
N VAL A 28 -1.82 16.84 -1.43
CA VAL A 28 -2.09 16.43 -2.82
C VAL A 28 -2.50 17.66 -3.59
N ARG A 29 -1.59 18.13 -4.44
CA ARG A 29 -1.84 19.28 -5.32
C ARG A 29 -1.70 18.80 -6.76
N PHE A 30 -2.59 19.29 -7.61
CA PHE A 30 -2.57 19.07 -9.06
C PHE A 30 -2.35 20.42 -9.73
N ASP A 31 -1.10 20.87 -9.73
CA ASP A 31 -0.69 22.12 -10.35
C ASP A 31 0.56 21.92 -11.22
N ASN A 32 0.92 22.94 -12.00
CA ASN A 32 2.12 22.90 -12.86
C ASN A 32 3.44 22.83 -12.06
N THR A 33 3.38 22.98 -10.73
CA THR A 33 4.53 22.87 -9.82
C THR A 33 4.64 21.50 -9.16
N THR A 34 3.63 20.65 -9.30
CA THR A 34 3.53 19.34 -8.65
C THR A 34 4.68 18.41 -9.04
N MET A 35 5.12 18.45 -10.29
CA MET A 35 6.28 17.67 -10.73
C MET A 35 7.63 18.32 -10.37
N LYS A 36 7.64 19.62 -10.07
CA LYS A 36 8.84 20.39 -9.74
C LYS A 36 9.21 20.23 -8.27
N ASP A 37 8.23 20.21 -7.37
CA ASP A 37 8.46 19.97 -5.95
C ASP A 37 8.51 18.48 -5.62
N ALA A 38 9.61 18.04 -5.02
CA ALA A 38 9.83 16.63 -4.70
C ALA A 38 8.83 16.09 -3.66
N ALA A 39 8.46 16.91 -2.68
CA ALA A 39 7.52 16.50 -1.64
C ALA A 39 6.11 16.30 -2.21
N THR A 40 5.62 17.26 -2.98
CA THR A 40 4.30 17.17 -3.62
C THR A 40 4.24 16.04 -4.65
N ARG A 41 5.29 15.83 -5.46
CA ARG A 41 5.36 14.71 -6.43
C ARG A 41 5.24 13.35 -5.76
N TYR A 42 5.93 13.16 -4.63
CA TYR A 42 5.87 11.91 -3.88
C TYR A 42 4.44 11.60 -3.42
N TRP A 43 3.76 12.56 -2.76
CA TRP A 43 2.41 12.33 -2.23
C TRP A 43 1.34 12.20 -3.31
N THR A 44 1.42 13.00 -4.38
CA THR A 44 0.44 12.98 -5.46
C THR A 44 0.59 11.75 -6.36
N VAL A 45 1.82 11.33 -6.69
CA VAL A 45 2.05 10.31 -7.73
C VAL A 45 2.68 9.05 -7.18
N GLU A 46 3.86 9.16 -6.58
CA GLU A 46 4.69 7.99 -6.23
C GLU A 46 4.05 7.15 -5.12
N HIS A 47 3.47 7.81 -4.11
CA HIS A 47 2.80 7.19 -2.97
C HIS A 47 1.55 6.41 -3.40
N VAL A 48 0.64 7.05 -4.15
CA VAL A 48 -0.58 6.39 -4.63
C VAL A 48 -0.24 5.24 -5.56
N PHE A 49 0.75 5.40 -6.44
CA PHE A 49 1.18 4.34 -7.33
C PHE A 49 1.72 3.11 -6.57
N ALA A 50 2.55 3.33 -5.54
CA ALA A 50 3.04 2.25 -4.69
C ALA A 50 1.90 1.54 -3.93
N MET A 51 0.93 2.28 -3.39
CA MET A 51 -0.23 1.70 -2.69
C MET A 51 -1.11 0.85 -3.63
N LEU A 52 -1.26 1.24 -4.90
CA LEU A 52 -1.97 0.43 -5.90
C LEU A 52 -1.25 -0.89 -6.20
N ILE A 53 0.08 -0.86 -6.32
CA ILE A 53 0.90 -2.08 -6.51
C ILE A 53 0.73 -3.03 -5.32
N VAL A 54 0.76 -2.51 -4.09
CA VAL A 54 0.56 -3.27 -2.85
C VAL A 54 -0.81 -3.98 -2.87
N VAL A 55 -1.89 -3.25 -3.18
CA VAL A 55 -3.24 -3.81 -3.22
C VAL A 55 -3.39 -4.86 -4.31
N ALA A 56 -2.79 -4.64 -5.49
CA ALA A 56 -2.76 -5.61 -6.56
C ALA A 56 -2.04 -6.90 -6.13
N LEU A 57 -0.88 -6.79 -5.46
CA LEU A 57 -0.11 -7.91 -4.94
C LEU A 57 -0.92 -8.75 -3.93
N ILE A 58 -1.62 -8.09 -2.99
CA ILE A 58 -2.45 -8.77 -1.98
C ILE A 58 -3.64 -9.48 -2.65
N THR A 59 -4.25 -8.85 -3.64
CA THR A 59 -5.37 -9.42 -4.40
C THR A 59 -4.92 -10.64 -5.21
N ILE A 60 -3.83 -10.51 -5.95
CA ILE A 60 -3.22 -11.61 -6.71
C ILE A 60 -2.80 -12.74 -5.78
N GLY A 61 -2.24 -12.43 -4.60
CA GLY A 61 -1.83 -13.44 -3.63
C GLY A 61 -2.98 -14.32 -3.14
N ARG A 62 -4.16 -13.72 -2.91
CA ARG A 62 -5.36 -14.49 -2.54
C ARG A 62 -5.94 -15.27 -3.73
N VAL A 63 -6.00 -14.68 -4.92
CA VAL A 63 -6.51 -15.36 -6.12
C VAL A 63 -5.61 -16.54 -6.48
N SER A 64 -4.29 -16.36 -6.42
CA SER A 64 -3.28 -17.41 -6.63
C SER A 64 -3.35 -18.48 -5.54
N SER A 65 -3.54 -18.11 -4.27
CA SER A 65 -3.67 -19.10 -3.18
C SER A 65 -4.91 -19.99 -3.32
N LYS A 66 -5.99 -19.50 -3.95
CA LYS A 66 -7.19 -20.32 -4.19
C LYS A 66 -6.99 -21.37 -5.29
N ARG A 67 -6.01 -21.19 -6.19
CA ARG A 67 -5.73 -22.09 -7.32
C ARG A 67 -4.76 -23.24 -6.97
N LEU A 68 -4.16 -23.21 -5.77
CA LEU A 68 -3.21 -24.22 -5.32
C LEU A 68 -3.94 -25.43 -4.72
N ALA A 69 -3.44 -26.65 -4.99
CA ALA A 69 -4.08 -27.89 -4.57
C ALA A 69 -3.84 -28.24 -3.10
N SER A 70 -2.61 -28.07 -2.59
CA SER A 70 -2.26 -28.40 -1.20
C SER A 70 -2.48 -27.23 -0.25
N ASP A 71 -3.09 -27.47 0.91
CA ASP A 71 -3.39 -26.43 1.89
C ASP A 71 -2.13 -25.74 2.42
N GLU A 72 -1.05 -26.48 2.62
CA GLU A 72 0.25 -25.94 3.02
C GLU A 72 0.82 -24.94 2.00
N ALA A 73 0.71 -25.24 0.71
CA ALA A 73 1.13 -24.33 -0.34
C ALA A 73 0.26 -23.06 -0.40
N LYS A 74 -1.05 -23.15 -0.08
CA LYS A 74 -1.95 -21.98 0.00
C LYS A 74 -1.49 -21.02 1.09
N HIS A 75 -1.18 -21.54 2.27
CA HIS A 75 -0.74 -20.74 3.41
C HIS A 75 0.64 -20.10 3.17
N ARG A 76 1.60 -20.87 2.63
CA ARG A 76 2.94 -20.36 2.31
C ARG A 76 2.91 -19.27 1.24
N ARG A 77 2.13 -19.46 0.17
CA ARG A 77 1.98 -18.47 -0.91
C ARG A 77 1.37 -17.17 -0.39
N LEU A 78 0.32 -17.28 0.43
CA LEU A 78 -0.32 -16.12 1.03
C LEU A 78 0.64 -15.38 1.95
N PHE A 79 1.39 -16.09 2.80
CA PHE A 79 2.36 -15.49 3.71
C PHE A 79 3.43 -14.70 2.94
N ILE A 80 4.08 -15.33 1.94
CA ILE A 80 5.15 -14.67 1.17
C ILE A 80 4.65 -13.40 0.48
N LEU A 81 3.51 -13.46 -0.22
CA LEU A 81 3.01 -12.30 -0.97
C LEU A 81 2.52 -11.18 -0.05
N ASN A 82 1.93 -11.51 1.10
CA ASN A 82 1.56 -10.49 2.09
C ASN A 82 2.80 -9.89 2.78
N THR A 83 3.84 -10.68 3.04
CA THR A 83 5.11 -10.16 3.59
C THR A 83 5.80 -9.22 2.61
N VAL A 84 5.84 -9.56 1.32
CA VAL A 84 6.37 -8.66 0.27
C VAL A 84 5.55 -7.37 0.19
N ALA A 85 4.22 -7.47 0.21
CA ALA A 85 3.34 -6.30 0.24
C ALA A 85 3.57 -5.41 1.48
N LEU A 86 3.76 -6.02 2.66
CA LEU A 86 4.06 -5.31 3.89
C LEU A 86 5.41 -4.58 3.83
N LEU A 87 6.44 -5.24 3.29
CA LEU A 87 7.76 -4.62 3.10
C LEU A 87 7.68 -3.41 2.16
N LEU A 88 6.88 -3.50 1.10
CA LEU A 88 6.65 -2.36 0.20
C LEU A 88 5.96 -1.20 0.92
N ILE A 89 4.93 -1.46 1.75
CA ILE A 89 4.28 -0.41 2.56
C ILE A 89 5.30 0.29 3.46
N ILE A 90 6.15 -0.49 4.15
CA ILE A 90 7.18 0.05 5.04
C ILE A 90 8.22 0.87 4.25
N ALA A 91 8.66 0.38 3.10
CA ALA A 91 9.60 1.09 2.23
C ALA A 91 9.00 2.43 1.75
N THR A 92 7.73 2.42 1.34
CA THR A 92 7.01 3.65 0.98
C THR A 92 6.96 4.61 2.17
N LEU A 93 6.57 4.16 3.37
CA LEU A 93 6.56 4.98 4.59
C LEU A 93 7.93 5.56 4.94
N SER A 94 9.00 4.78 4.81
CA SER A 94 10.37 5.25 5.05
C SER A 94 10.81 6.30 4.03
N MET A 95 10.41 6.15 2.77
CA MET A 95 10.73 7.09 1.68
C MET A 95 9.96 8.42 1.81
N SER A 96 8.88 8.43 2.60
CA SER A 96 8.03 9.60 2.79
C SER A 96 8.71 10.77 3.50
N GLY A 97 9.90 10.61 4.08
CA GLY A 97 10.63 11.68 4.78
C GLY A 97 9.99 12.17 6.09
N ARG A 98 8.79 11.70 6.42
CA ARG A 98 8.17 11.86 7.74
C ARG A 98 8.70 10.74 8.61
N GLY A 99 9.49 11.05 9.63
CA GLY A 99 9.95 10.06 10.59
C GLY A 99 8.77 9.19 11.04
N LEU A 100 8.99 7.90 11.26
CA LEU A 100 7.97 6.90 11.63
C LEU A 100 7.06 7.32 12.81
N PHE A 101 7.44 8.38 13.53
CA PHE A 101 6.77 8.97 14.69
C PHE A 101 6.41 10.46 14.55
N GLY A 102 6.41 11.04 13.34
CA GLY A 102 6.06 12.46 13.16
C GLY A 102 7.06 13.45 13.78
N VAL A 103 8.26 13.01 14.15
CA VAL A 103 9.35 13.89 14.57
C VAL A 103 10.07 14.38 13.33
N THR A 104 9.66 15.56 12.84
CA THR A 104 10.47 16.37 11.91
C THR A 104 11.62 16.98 12.69
N PRO A 105 12.90 16.76 12.33
CA PRO A 105 13.92 17.74 12.66
C PRO A 105 13.59 19.00 11.86
N GLN A 106 13.62 20.14 12.55
CA GLN A 106 13.40 21.49 12.02
C GLN A 106 14.24 21.74 10.76
#